data_AF-A0A7S0VBH2-F1
#
_entry.id   AF-A0A7S0VBH2-F1
#
_cell.length_a   1.000
_cell.length_b   1.000
_cell.length_c   1.000
_cell.angle_alpha   90.00
_cell.angle_beta   90.00
_cell.angle_gamma   90.00
#
_symmetry.space_group_name_H-M   'P 1'
#
loop_
_entity.id
_entity.type
_entity.pdbx_description
1 polymer ?
#
loop_
_entity_poly.entity_id
_entity_poly.type
_entity_poly.pdbx_seq_one_letter_code
_entity_poly.pdbx_strand_id
1 'polypeptide(L)'
;LPPLPLQAPSAQQCRWQRLLTKHPSLSQIMVPSSPVSPLSPPLPPPSPPLLPPLDPAPIMILFSGGIDSLLLAALTHLALPSSPSPPIDLVNVCFDNGASPDRLNSLAALDELGHWAPSREWRLIQVNCQLDDVDVIQPRILKLLDPAGTIMDLNIGAALWLAASGAGTVTVRNWKGRCHPRAANAEMSHVLEPGSKYPNQTSFYASEAKVVFLGHGADEQCGGYGRHRTRFREAGAAGVAAELELDVRRLWIRNLGRDDRLIADWGREARHPFLDEHFMDTLLQMPLKDILDLTL
;
A
#
# COMPACT_ATOMS: atom_id res chain seq x y z
N LEU A 1 31.05 -4.61 -24.07
CA LEU A 1 30.42 -5.37 -22.95
C LEU A 1 29.26 -6.15 -23.54
N PRO A 2 29.14 -7.47 -23.34
CA PRO A 2 27.96 -8.20 -23.79
C PRO A 2 26.73 -7.72 -23.00
N PRO A 3 25.52 -7.79 -23.57
CA PRO A 3 24.31 -7.40 -22.85
C PRO A 3 24.12 -8.32 -21.64
N LEU A 4 23.89 -7.71 -20.47
CA LEU A 4 23.51 -8.43 -19.26
C LEU A 4 22.23 -9.24 -19.53
N PRO A 5 22.15 -10.50 -19.09
CA PRO A 5 20.93 -11.28 -19.25
C PRO A 5 19.80 -10.61 -18.48
N LEU A 6 18.68 -10.37 -19.16
CA LEU A 6 17.41 -10.01 -18.54
C LEU A 6 17.13 -11.03 -17.42
N GLN A 7 16.96 -10.54 -16.19
CA GLN A 7 16.57 -11.38 -15.06
C GLN A 7 15.30 -12.15 -15.44
N ALA A 8 15.33 -13.47 -15.23
CA ALA A 8 14.14 -14.30 -15.43
C ALA A 8 13.00 -13.77 -14.56
N PRO A 9 11.76 -13.68 -15.08
CA PRO A 9 10.62 -13.26 -14.28
C PRO A 9 10.48 -14.16 -13.06
N SER A 10 10.11 -13.58 -11.91
CA SER A 10 9.89 -14.35 -10.69
C SER A 10 8.88 -15.48 -10.93
N ALA A 11 8.93 -16.55 -10.14
CA ALA A 11 7.97 -17.66 -10.24
C ALA A 11 6.50 -17.18 -10.14
N GLN A 12 6.28 -16.07 -9.43
CA GLN A 12 5.00 -15.38 -9.30
C GLN A 12 4.61 -14.65 -10.60
N GLN A 13 5.52 -13.89 -11.24
CA GLN A 13 5.30 -13.30 -12.58
C GLN A 13 5.02 -14.36 -13.65
N CYS A 14 5.76 -15.47 -13.64
CA CYS A 14 5.53 -16.61 -14.53
C CYS A 14 4.19 -17.33 -14.27
N ARG A 15 3.60 -17.19 -13.08
CA ARG A 15 2.30 -17.79 -12.71
C ARG A 15 1.13 -16.88 -13.10
N TRP A 16 1.30 -15.56 -12.96
CA TRP A 16 0.37 -14.57 -13.51
C TRP A 16 0.25 -14.67 -15.03
N GLN A 17 1.36 -14.78 -15.75
CA GLN A 17 1.35 -15.03 -17.19
C GLN A 17 0.61 -16.33 -17.57
N ARG A 18 0.67 -17.37 -16.71
CA ARG A 18 -0.01 -18.65 -16.94
C ARG A 18 -1.52 -18.62 -16.67
N LEU A 19 -1.98 -17.86 -15.67
CA LEU A 19 -3.41 -17.60 -15.45
C LEU A 19 -4.05 -16.93 -16.67
N LEU A 20 -3.30 -16.03 -17.32
CA LEU A 20 -3.74 -15.32 -18.52
C LEU A 20 -3.77 -16.22 -19.77
N THR A 21 -2.84 -17.18 -19.91
CA THR A 21 -2.89 -18.14 -21.03
C THR A 21 -4.08 -19.10 -20.96
N LYS A 22 -4.74 -19.26 -19.80
CA LYS A 22 -5.98 -20.04 -19.68
C LYS A 22 -7.22 -19.28 -20.19
N HIS A 23 -7.13 -17.97 -20.41
CA HIS A 23 -8.19 -17.15 -21.01
C HIS A 23 -7.61 -16.25 -22.13
N PRO A 24 -7.55 -16.73 -23.38
CA PRO A 24 -6.93 -16.01 -24.51
C PRO A 24 -7.70 -14.76 -24.99
N SER A 25 -8.55 -14.15 -24.17
CA SER A 25 -9.45 -13.05 -24.58
C SER A 25 -9.14 -11.68 -23.97
N LEU A 26 -7.96 -11.46 -23.37
CA LEU A 26 -7.54 -10.10 -23.01
C LEU A 26 -7.33 -9.19 -24.24
N SER A 27 -7.28 -9.75 -25.46
CA SER A 27 -7.27 -9.00 -26.72
C SER A 27 -8.67 -8.72 -27.31
N GLN A 28 -9.75 -9.16 -26.66
CA GLN A 28 -11.13 -9.02 -27.16
C GLN A 28 -12.16 -8.73 -26.05
N ILE A 29 -11.84 -7.83 -25.11
CA ILE A 29 -12.89 -7.27 -24.25
C ILE A 29 -13.65 -6.21 -25.07
N MET A 30 -14.61 -6.65 -25.88
CA MET A 30 -15.72 -5.78 -26.28
C MET A 30 -16.51 -5.46 -25.00
N VAL A 31 -16.49 -4.20 -24.60
CA VAL A 31 -17.34 -3.65 -23.55
C VAL A 31 -18.80 -3.92 -23.95
N PRO A 32 -19.60 -4.70 -23.19
CA PRO A 32 -21.02 -4.79 -23.47
C PRO A 32 -21.66 -3.44 -23.11
N SER A 33 -22.31 -2.81 -24.09
CA SER A 33 -23.02 -1.54 -24.01
C SER A 33 -24.34 -1.62 -23.21
N SER A 34 -24.39 -2.45 -22.18
CA SER A 34 -25.58 -2.65 -21.36
C SER A 34 -25.56 -1.71 -20.14
N PRO A 35 -26.73 -1.20 -19.70
CA PRO A 35 -26.80 -0.36 -18.51
C PRO A 35 -26.21 -1.09 -17.30
N VAL A 36 -25.33 -0.38 -16.58
CA VAL A 36 -24.57 -0.91 -15.44
C VAL A 36 -25.53 -1.23 -14.29
N SER A 37 -25.77 -2.51 -14.02
CA SER A 37 -26.40 -2.92 -12.77
C SER A 37 -25.51 -2.53 -11.58
N PRO A 38 -26.08 -1.98 -10.48
CA PRO A 38 -25.30 -1.61 -9.30
C PRO A 38 -24.55 -2.84 -8.77
N LEU A 39 -23.28 -2.66 -8.44
CA LEU A 39 -22.46 -3.71 -7.83
C LEU A 39 -23.07 -4.07 -6.46
N SER A 40 -23.30 -5.35 -6.21
CA SER A 40 -23.68 -5.83 -4.87
C SER A 40 -22.67 -5.37 -3.83
N PRO A 41 -23.05 -5.08 -2.57
CA PRO A 41 -22.08 -4.74 -1.54
C PRO A 41 -21.04 -5.86 -1.36
N PRO A 42 -19.79 -5.53 -1.01
CA PRO A 42 -18.76 -6.54 -0.79
C PRO A 42 -19.17 -7.51 0.33
N LEU A 43 -18.78 -8.79 0.20
CA LEU A 43 -19.10 -9.82 1.17
C LEU A 43 -18.41 -9.52 2.51
N PRO A 44 -19.11 -9.65 3.65
CA PRO A 44 -18.47 -9.49 4.95
C PRO A 44 -17.41 -10.60 5.14
N PRO A 45 -16.30 -10.30 5.83
CA PRO A 45 -15.28 -11.31 6.08
C PRO A 45 -15.84 -12.47 6.94
N PRO A 46 -15.24 -13.67 6.84
CA PRO A 46 -15.59 -14.80 7.71
C PRO A 46 -15.38 -14.46 9.18
N SER A 47 -15.88 -15.30 10.10
CA SER A 47 -15.97 -15.02 11.55
C SER A 47 -14.86 -15.67 12.40
N PRO A 48 -13.65 -15.07 12.53
CA PRO A 48 -12.74 -15.33 13.63
C PRO A 48 -13.29 -14.74 14.95
N PRO A 49 -12.69 -15.05 16.11
CA PRO A 49 -12.99 -14.31 17.33
C PRO A 49 -12.76 -12.81 17.08
N LEU A 50 -13.84 -12.04 17.16
CA LEU A 50 -13.80 -10.59 17.09
C LEU A 50 -13.08 -10.07 18.32
N LEU A 51 -12.19 -9.10 18.13
CA LEU A 51 -11.70 -8.31 19.26
C LEU A 51 -12.88 -7.63 19.95
N PRO A 52 -12.83 -7.42 21.28
CA PRO A 52 -13.73 -6.46 21.90
C PRO A 52 -13.64 -5.11 21.15
N PRO A 53 -14.72 -4.30 21.12
CA PRO A 53 -14.74 -3.07 20.35
C PRO A 53 -13.51 -2.22 20.68
N LEU A 54 -12.64 -2.06 19.69
CA LEU A 54 -11.49 -1.18 19.79
C LEU A 54 -11.93 0.24 19.45
N ASP A 55 -11.32 1.24 20.08
CA ASP A 55 -11.58 2.63 19.71
C ASP A 55 -11.32 2.83 18.21
N PRO A 56 -12.22 3.49 17.45
CA PRO A 56 -12.06 3.62 16.01
C PRO A 56 -10.86 4.49 15.66
N ALA A 57 -10.04 4.03 14.71
CA ALA A 57 -8.99 4.86 14.15
C ALA A 57 -9.62 5.91 13.22
N PRO A 58 -9.25 7.21 13.34
CA PRO A 58 -9.75 8.25 12.44
C PRO A 58 -9.17 8.12 11.03
N ILE A 59 -7.98 7.53 10.90
CA ILE A 59 -7.22 7.42 9.65
C ILE A 59 -6.69 5.99 9.49
N MET A 60 -6.84 5.49 8.28
CA MET A 60 -6.21 4.27 7.79
C MET A 60 -5.12 4.63 6.77
N ILE A 61 -4.00 3.91 6.77
CA ILE A 61 -2.90 4.14 5.82
C ILE A 61 -2.65 2.83 5.08
N LEU A 62 -2.63 2.88 3.74
CA LEU A 62 -2.16 1.74 2.97
C LEU A 62 -0.64 1.68 3.09
N PHE A 63 -0.17 0.65 3.79
CA PHE A 63 1.15 0.60 4.41
C PHE A 63 1.98 -0.56 3.84
N SER A 64 2.80 -0.29 2.83
CA SER A 64 3.72 -1.28 2.28
C SER A 64 4.98 -1.47 3.13
N GLY A 65 5.25 -0.54 4.06
CA GLY A 65 6.53 -0.46 4.77
C GLY A 65 7.65 0.18 3.96
N GLY A 66 7.37 0.58 2.71
CA GLY A 66 8.25 1.47 1.94
C GLY A 66 8.26 2.89 2.51
N ILE A 67 9.25 3.66 2.10
CA ILE A 67 9.54 5.00 2.65
C ILE A 67 8.34 5.95 2.58
N ASP A 68 7.55 5.91 1.50
CA ASP A 68 6.41 6.82 1.33
C ASP A 68 5.34 6.55 2.38
N SER A 69 4.92 5.29 2.52
CA SER A 69 3.90 4.90 3.50
C SER A 69 4.39 5.03 4.95
N LEU A 70 5.69 4.82 5.19
CA LEU A 70 6.33 5.06 6.48
C LEU A 70 6.34 6.53 6.85
N LEU A 71 6.70 7.40 5.92
CA LEU A 71 6.65 8.85 6.10
C LEU A 71 5.22 9.32 6.39
N LEU A 72 4.22 8.82 5.64
CA LEU A 72 2.82 9.13 5.91
C LEU A 72 2.39 8.69 7.31
N ALA A 73 2.79 7.50 7.76
CA ALA A 73 2.51 7.04 9.12
C ALA A 73 3.14 7.95 10.18
N ALA A 74 4.41 8.31 10.00
CA ALA A 74 5.12 9.20 10.92
C ALA A 74 4.49 10.60 10.98
N LEU A 75 4.18 11.19 9.82
CA LEU A 75 3.51 12.50 9.73
C LEU A 75 2.10 12.46 10.34
N THR A 76 1.36 11.37 10.13
CA THR A 76 0.04 11.17 10.73
C THR A 76 0.13 11.11 12.25
N HIS A 77 1.16 10.47 12.81
CA HIS A 77 1.39 10.49 14.26
C HIS A 77 1.63 11.90 14.80
N LEU A 78 2.43 12.71 14.09
CA LEU A 78 2.73 14.09 14.46
C LEU A 78 1.51 15.02 14.35
N ALA A 79 0.65 14.77 13.37
CA ALA A 79 -0.55 15.57 13.12
C ALA A 79 -1.70 15.25 14.11
N LEU A 80 -1.77 14.01 14.60
CA LEU A 80 -2.82 13.60 15.54
C LEU A 80 -2.49 14.00 16.98
N PRO A 81 -3.51 14.34 17.79
CA PRO A 81 -3.30 14.72 19.19
C PRO A 81 -2.63 13.59 19.99
N SER A 82 -1.85 13.99 20.99
CA SER A 82 -1.22 13.07 21.94
C SER A 82 -2.15 12.70 23.12
N SER A 83 -3.21 13.48 23.35
CA SER A 83 -4.21 13.21 24.40
C SER A 83 -5.60 13.75 24.01
N PRO A 84 -6.63 12.88 23.85
CA PRO A 84 -6.48 11.44 23.73
C PRO A 84 -5.58 11.09 22.52
N SER A 85 -4.90 9.95 22.59
CA SER A 85 -4.04 9.43 21.52
C SER A 85 -4.85 8.44 20.68
N PRO A 86 -5.56 8.86 19.62
CA PRO A 86 -6.30 7.93 18.77
C PRO A 86 -5.36 6.90 18.11
N PRO A 87 -5.83 5.68 17.83
CA PRO A 87 -5.05 4.69 17.12
C PRO A 87 -4.83 5.09 15.66
N ILE A 88 -3.81 4.53 15.02
CA ILE A 88 -3.60 4.61 13.56
C ILE A 88 -3.65 3.20 12.99
N ASP A 89 -4.54 2.99 12.03
CA ASP A 89 -4.63 1.72 11.30
C ASP A 89 -3.67 1.73 10.12
N LEU A 90 -2.82 0.72 10.05
CA LEU A 90 -1.88 0.47 8.96
C LEU A 90 -2.34 -0.79 8.24
N VAL A 91 -2.52 -0.77 6.93
CA VAL A 91 -3.03 -1.94 6.19
C VAL A 91 -2.03 -2.40 5.15
N ASN A 92 -1.65 -3.67 5.25
CA ASN A 92 -0.78 -4.31 4.28
C ASN A 92 -1.46 -5.57 3.71
N VAL A 93 -1.35 -5.73 2.40
CA VAL A 93 -1.88 -6.89 1.66
C VAL A 93 -0.76 -7.86 1.28
N CYS A 94 -1.03 -9.15 1.40
CA CYS A 94 -0.10 -10.22 1.02
C CYS A 94 -0.84 -11.34 0.29
N PHE A 95 -0.29 -11.77 -0.84
CA PHE A 95 -0.85 -12.82 -1.71
C PHE A 95 -0.18 -14.20 -1.54
N ASP A 96 0.77 -14.32 -0.62
CA ASP A 96 1.59 -15.52 -0.44
C ASP A 96 1.73 -15.91 1.04
N ASN A 97 0.60 -16.24 1.67
CA ASN A 97 0.56 -16.76 3.05
C ASN A 97 1.30 -15.90 4.10
N GLY A 98 1.38 -14.58 3.89
CA GLY A 98 2.08 -13.66 4.80
C GLY A 98 3.59 -13.55 4.56
N ALA A 99 4.13 -14.11 3.48
CA ALA A 99 5.55 -14.05 3.13
C ALA A 99 5.79 -13.24 1.85
N SER A 100 5.53 -11.92 1.89
CA SER A 100 5.95 -11.00 0.82
C SER A 100 7.02 -10.03 1.32
N PRO A 101 7.92 -9.53 0.45
CA PRO A 101 8.87 -8.48 0.81
C PRO A 101 8.17 -7.27 1.46
N ASP A 102 7.03 -6.84 0.91
CA ASP A 102 6.23 -5.75 1.48
C ASP A 102 5.68 -6.08 2.86
N ARG A 103 5.26 -7.33 3.12
CA ARG A 103 4.82 -7.74 4.47
C ARG A 103 5.98 -7.63 5.46
N LEU A 104 7.16 -8.15 5.11
CA LEU A 104 8.34 -8.09 5.97
C LEU A 104 8.77 -6.64 6.24
N ASN A 105 8.78 -5.80 5.20
CA ASN A 105 9.06 -4.37 5.32
C ASN A 105 8.02 -3.67 6.22
N SER A 106 6.73 -3.97 6.06
CA SER A 106 5.68 -3.41 6.90
C SER A 106 5.83 -3.79 8.38
N LEU A 107 6.28 -5.02 8.67
CA LEU A 107 6.53 -5.47 10.05
C LEU A 107 7.74 -4.76 10.65
N ALA A 108 8.84 -4.62 9.90
CA ALA A 108 10.03 -3.90 10.35
C ALA A 108 9.73 -2.40 10.56
N ALA A 109 9.03 -1.77 9.63
CA ALA A 109 8.62 -0.37 9.72
C ALA A 109 7.64 -0.12 10.89
N LEU A 110 6.73 -1.07 11.17
CA LEU A 110 5.89 -1.02 12.37
C LEU A 110 6.73 -1.04 13.65
N ASP A 111 7.77 -1.89 13.70
CA ASP A 111 8.66 -1.93 14.85
C ASP A 111 9.43 -0.62 15.01
N GLU A 112 9.92 0.00 13.94
CA GLU A 112 10.55 1.32 13.99
C GLU A 112 9.60 2.40 14.52
N LEU A 113 8.38 2.48 13.97
CA LEU A 113 7.34 3.41 14.43
C LEU A 113 6.98 3.20 15.91
N GLY A 114 6.86 1.94 16.33
CA GLY A 114 6.55 1.59 17.71
C GLY A 114 7.63 2.02 18.69
N HIS A 115 8.91 1.91 18.34
CA HIS A 115 10.00 2.39 19.19
C HIS A 115 10.11 3.92 19.20
N TRP A 116 9.88 4.57 18.06
CA TRP A 116 9.91 6.03 17.96
C TRP A 116 8.74 6.72 18.67
N ALA A 117 7.54 6.18 18.51
CA ALA A 117 6.28 6.71 19.05
C ALA A 117 5.53 5.66 19.90
N PRO A 118 6.08 5.27 21.07
CA PRO A 118 5.54 4.17 21.88
C PRO A 118 4.21 4.48 22.57
N SER A 119 3.81 5.75 22.59
CA SER A 119 2.52 6.20 23.14
C SER A 119 1.35 6.06 22.14
N ARG A 120 1.64 5.91 20.84
CA ARG A 120 0.63 5.73 19.80
C ARG A 120 0.28 4.25 19.69
N GLU A 121 -1.01 3.97 19.62
CA GLU A 121 -1.48 2.64 19.29
C GLU A 121 -1.42 2.44 17.76
N TRP A 122 -0.43 1.67 17.32
CA TRP A 122 -0.27 1.28 15.92
C TRP A 122 -0.93 -0.08 15.68
N ARG A 123 -1.84 -0.15 14.72
CA ARG A 123 -2.57 -1.39 14.38
C ARG A 123 -2.25 -1.81 12.96
N LEU A 124 -1.35 -2.77 12.81
CA LEU A 124 -1.07 -3.36 11.50
C LEU A 124 -2.09 -4.46 11.18
N ILE A 125 -3.01 -4.13 10.26
CA ILE A 125 -4.00 -5.03 9.69
C ILE A 125 -3.37 -5.78 8.52
N GLN A 126 -3.28 -7.09 8.69
CA GLN A 126 -2.69 -8.00 7.74
C GLN A 126 -3.78 -8.66 6.89
N VAL A 127 -4.01 -8.08 5.71
CA VAL A 127 -4.90 -8.66 4.70
C VAL A 127 -4.13 -9.75 3.97
N ASN A 128 -4.51 -11.00 4.19
CA ASN A 128 -3.90 -12.15 3.54
C ASN A 128 -4.91 -12.75 2.57
N CYS A 129 -4.52 -12.89 1.31
CA CYS A 129 -5.36 -13.43 0.25
C CYS A 129 -4.59 -14.50 -0.53
N GLN A 130 -5.33 -15.46 -1.08
CA GLN A 130 -4.83 -16.43 -2.05
C GLN A 130 -5.15 -15.94 -3.47
N LEU A 131 -4.54 -16.58 -4.47
CA LEU A 131 -4.87 -16.31 -5.87
C LEU A 131 -6.34 -16.62 -6.18
N ASP A 132 -6.88 -17.68 -5.59
CA ASP A 132 -8.28 -18.07 -5.78
C ASP A 132 -9.25 -16.99 -5.26
N ASP A 133 -8.86 -16.23 -4.24
CA ASP A 133 -9.65 -15.08 -3.75
C ASP A 133 -9.69 -13.96 -4.80
N VAL A 134 -8.58 -13.76 -5.54
CA VAL A 134 -8.48 -12.76 -6.62
C VAL A 134 -9.39 -13.14 -7.79
N ASP A 135 -9.43 -14.42 -8.17
CA ASP A 135 -10.29 -14.90 -9.26
C ASP A 135 -11.78 -14.60 -8.99
N VAL A 136 -12.21 -14.70 -7.73
CA VAL A 136 -13.59 -14.39 -7.30
C VAL A 136 -13.91 -12.90 -7.46
N ILE A 137 -12.99 -12.02 -7.08
CA ILE A 137 -13.20 -10.56 -7.10
C ILE A 137 -12.83 -9.90 -8.43
N GLN A 138 -12.07 -10.59 -9.29
CA GLN A 138 -11.56 -10.05 -10.56
C GLN A 138 -12.66 -9.41 -11.43
N PRO A 139 -13.85 -9.99 -11.63
CA PRO A 139 -14.89 -9.37 -12.45
C PRO A 139 -15.38 -8.02 -11.89
N ARG A 140 -15.32 -7.83 -10.57
CA ARG A 140 -15.64 -6.56 -9.90
C ARG A 140 -14.52 -5.55 -10.11
N ILE A 141 -13.27 -5.95 -9.87
CA ILE A 141 -12.11 -5.07 -10.04
C ILE A 141 -12.02 -4.57 -11.48
N LEU A 142 -12.18 -5.44 -12.48
CA LEU A 142 -12.10 -5.03 -13.90
C LEU A 142 -13.10 -3.92 -14.24
N LYS A 143 -14.30 -3.92 -13.66
CA LYS A 143 -15.27 -2.82 -13.83
C LYS A 143 -14.80 -1.53 -13.17
N LEU A 144 -14.13 -1.63 -12.03
CA LEU A 144 -13.54 -0.50 -11.29
C LEU A 144 -12.22 0.00 -11.90
N LEU A 145 -11.67 -0.68 -12.90
CA LEU A 145 -10.45 -0.23 -13.60
C LEU A 145 -10.75 0.60 -14.85
N ASP A 146 -11.92 0.43 -15.49
CA ASP A 146 -12.28 1.08 -16.75
C ASP A 146 -12.01 2.60 -16.78
N PRO A 147 -11.34 3.19 -17.78
CA PRO A 147 -10.94 2.59 -19.04
C PRO A 147 -9.59 1.87 -19.00
N ALA A 148 -8.93 1.82 -17.84
CA ALA A 148 -7.68 1.07 -17.69
C ALA A 148 -7.97 -0.44 -17.73
N GLY A 149 -7.10 -1.21 -18.39
CA GLY A 149 -7.36 -2.62 -18.68
C GLY A 149 -6.10 -3.46 -18.87
N THR A 150 -4.94 -2.98 -18.42
CA THR A 150 -3.70 -3.78 -18.51
C THR A 150 -3.60 -4.77 -17.35
N ILE A 151 -2.73 -5.77 -17.52
CA ILE A 151 -2.40 -6.74 -16.47
C ILE A 151 -1.84 -6.04 -15.22
N MET A 152 -1.04 -4.99 -15.43
CA MET A 152 -0.48 -4.21 -14.34
C MET A 152 -1.59 -3.45 -13.59
N ASP A 153 -2.58 -2.91 -14.31
CA ASP A 153 -3.73 -2.26 -13.68
C ASP A 153 -4.54 -3.25 -12.84
N LEU A 154 -4.70 -4.50 -13.30
CA LEU A 154 -5.36 -5.56 -12.51
C LEU A 154 -4.59 -5.90 -11.23
N ASN A 155 -3.27 -6.07 -11.33
CA ASN A 155 -2.45 -6.41 -10.16
C ASN A 155 -2.44 -5.29 -9.11
N ILE A 156 -2.25 -4.04 -9.55
CA ILE A 156 -2.32 -2.87 -8.66
C ILE A 156 -3.73 -2.73 -8.10
N GLY A 157 -4.75 -2.89 -8.95
CA GLY A 157 -6.14 -2.75 -8.55
C GLY A 157 -6.59 -3.77 -7.52
N ALA A 158 -6.19 -5.03 -7.68
CA ALA A 158 -6.48 -6.09 -6.72
C ALA A 158 -5.82 -5.84 -5.36
N ALA A 159 -4.53 -5.50 -5.36
CA ALA A 159 -3.82 -5.16 -4.13
C ALA A 159 -4.48 -3.97 -3.40
N LEU A 160 -4.80 -2.92 -4.16
CA LEU A 160 -5.40 -1.72 -3.61
C LEU A 160 -6.81 -1.98 -3.06
N TRP A 161 -7.67 -2.66 -3.82
CA TRP A 161 -9.03 -2.98 -3.41
C TRP A 161 -9.08 -3.89 -2.18
N LEU A 162 -8.20 -4.88 -2.10
CA LEU A 162 -8.09 -5.76 -0.94
C LEU A 162 -7.57 -5.01 0.30
N ALA A 163 -6.56 -4.16 0.13
CA ALA A 163 -6.06 -3.33 1.24
C ALA A 163 -7.12 -2.31 1.71
N ALA A 164 -7.91 -1.76 0.78
CA ALA A 164 -9.00 -0.84 1.07
C ALA A 164 -10.14 -1.46 1.89
N SER A 165 -10.29 -2.79 1.89
CA SER A 165 -11.22 -3.47 2.80
C SER A 165 -10.93 -3.12 4.27
N GLY A 166 -9.65 -2.88 4.60
CA GLY A 166 -9.20 -2.63 5.97
C GLY A 166 -9.50 -3.79 6.92
N ALA A 167 -9.72 -4.99 6.39
CA ALA A 167 -10.23 -6.14 7.13
C ALA A 167 -9.24 -7.31 7.05
N GLY A 168 -8.73 -7.74 8.20
CA GLY A 168 -7.72 -8.77 8.25
C GLY A 168 -7.26 -9.09 9.66
N THR A 169 -6.14 -9.79 9.72
CA THR A 169 -5.54 -10.20 10.98
C THR A 169 -4.76 -9.04 11.59
N VAL A 170 -5.02 -8.67 12.84
CA VAL A 170 -4.25 -7.65 13.55
C VAL A 170 -3.44 -8.26 14.69
N THR A 171 -2.25 -7.71 14.93
CA THR A 171 -1.46 -7.96 16.13
C THR A 171 -1.16 -6.62 16.80
N VAL A 172 -1.77 -6.38 17.96
CA VAL A 172 -1.47 -5.20 18.78
C VAL A 172 -0.23 -5.48 19.60
N ARG A 173 0.82 -4.67 19.46
CA ARG A 173 2.01 -4.76 20.32
C ARG A 173 2.09 -3.54 21.25
N ASN A 174 2.65 -3.73 22.45
CA ASN A 174 2.87 -2.65 23.40
C ASN A 174 4.35 -2.26 23.43
N TRP A 175 4.71 -1.09 22.91
CA TRP A 175 6.10 -0.60 22.90
C TRP A 175 6.47 0.28 24.08
N LYS A 176 5.54 0.58 25.01
CA LYS A 176 5.86 1.40 26.19
C LYS A 176 6.92 0.69 27.05
N GLY A 177 8.03 1.38 27.30
CA GLY A 177 9.13 0.88 28.12
C GLY A 177 10.16 0.00 27.39
N ARG A 178 10.05 -0.20 26.06
CA ARG A 178 11.02 -0.97 25.28
C ARG A 178 12.09 -0.06 24.66
N CYS A 179 13.36 -0.42 24.84
CA CYS A 179 14.50 0.24 24.21
C CYS A 179 14.70 -0.27 22.78
N HIS A 180 15.11 0.60 21.85
CA HIS A 180 15.43 0.22 20.47
C HIS A 180 16.58 -0.80 20.45
N PRO A 181 16.46 -1.94 19.75
CA PRO A 181 17.54 -2.91 19.61
C PRO A 181 18.59 -2.39 18.62
N ARG A 182 19.37 -1.37 19.01
CA ARG A 182 20.58 -0.97 18.27
C ARG A 182 21.87 -1.48 18.95
N ALA A 183 21.71 -2.24 20.03
CA ALA A 183 22.79 -2.94 20.71
C ALA A 183 22.41 -4.42 20.89
N ALA A 184 23.31 -5.28 20.41
CA ALA A 184 23.32 -6.74 20.53
C ALA A 184 22.50 -7.54 19.51
N ASN A 185 23.17 -8.57 18.99
CA ASN A 185 22.64 -9.72 18.27
C ASN A 185 21.63 -10.48 19.14
N ALA A 186 20.46 -9.88 19.37
CA ALA A 186 19.39 -10.51 20.10
C ALA A 186 18.56 -11.31 19.11
N GLU A 187 18.67 -12.63 19.19
CA GLU A 187 17.58 -13.51 18.80
C GLU A 187 16.27 -12.91 19.35
N MET A 188 15.26 -12.87 18.49
CA MET A 188 13.91 -12.38 18.78
C MET A 188 13.29 -13.26 19.88
N SER A 189 13.71 -13.05 21.12
CA SER A 189 13.17 -13.73 22.27
C SER A 189 11.82 -13.09 22.57
N HIS A 190 10.77 -13.86 22.29
CA HIS A 190 9.40 -13.62 22.69
C HIS A 190 9.30 -13.62 24.22
N VAL A 191 9.88 -12.63 24.91
CA VAL A 191 9.74 -12.48 26.36
C VAL A 191 8.54 -11.59 26.62
N LEU A 192 7.52 -12.23 27.19
CA LEU A 192 6.19 -11.72 27.52
C LEU A 192 6.28 -10.79 28.74
N GLU A 193 5.73 -9.59 28.64
CA GLU A 193 5.43 -8.74 29.80
C GLU A 193 4.03 -9.08 30.34
N PRO A 194 3.89 -9.47 31.62
CA PRO A 194 2.58 -9.66 32.24
C PRO A 194 1.92 -8.29 32.47
N GLY A 195 0.92 -7.95 31.66
CA GLY A 195 0.15 -6.70 31.80
C GLY A 195 -0.32 -6.05 30.51
N SER A 196 0.02 -6.58 29.32
CA SER A 196 -0.64 -6.18 28.07
C SER A 196 -2.12 -6.55 28.13
N LYS A 197 -3.02 -5.59 27.80
CA LYS A 197 -4.48 -5.85 27.68
C LYS A 197 -4.81 -6.99 26.70
N TYR A 198 -3.87 -7.36 25.81
CA TYR A 198 -4.00 -8.47 24.87
C TYR A 198 -2.63 -9.17 24.70
N PRO A 199 -2.34 -10.26 25.43
CA PRO A 199 -1.15 -11.06 25.17
C PRO A 199 -1.36 -11.95 23.93
N ASN A 200 -0.56 -11.74 22.88
CA ASN A 200 -0.38 -12.63 21.72
C ASN A 200 -1.65 -13.19 21.05
N GLN A 201 -2.74 -12.43 20.99
CA GLN A 201 -3.94 -12.87 20.27
C GLN A 201 -3.97 -12.25 18.87
N THR A 202 -3.55 -13.04 17.90
CA THR A 202 -3.90 -12.83 16.49
C THR A 202 -5.41 -12.84 16.39
N SER A 203 -6.00 -11.68 16.09
CA SER A 203 -7.45 -11.53 16.05
C SER A 203 -7.86 -10.87 14.76
N PHE A 204 -9.12 -11.09 14.36
CA PHE A 204 -9.65 -10.44 13.19
C PHE A 204 -10.17 -9.06 13.53
N TYR A 205 -9.84 -8.09 12.68
CA TYR A 205 -10.20 -6.70 12.85
C TYR A 205 -10.55 -6.09 11.49
N ALA A 206 -11.59 -5.27 11.49
CA ALA A 206 -11.98 -4.47 10.35
C ALA A 206 -11.94 -2.99 10.76
N SER A 207 -11.11 -2.21 10.08
CA SER A 207 -11.01 -0.77 10.33
C SER A 207 -12.31 -0.06 9.98
N GLU A 208 -12.78 0.81 10.87
CA GLU A 208 -13.93 1.68 10.63
C GLU A 208 -13.56 3.01 9.93
N ALA A 209 -12.26 3.28 9.75
CA ALA A 209 -11.78 4.58 9.28
C ALA A 209 -12.31 4.92 7.88
N LYS A 210 -12.97 6.07 7.74
CA LYS A 210 -13.52 6.49 6.43
C LYS A 210 -12.49 7.13 5.53
N VAL A 211 -11.40 7.65 6.09
CA VAL A 211 -10.32 8.31 5.36
C VAL A 211 -9.14 7.36 5.23
N VAL A 212 -8.63 7.21 4.02
CA VAL A 212 -7.50 6.34 3.67
C VAL A 212 -6.39 7.15 3.05
N PHE A 213 -5.19 7.10 3.62
CA PHE A 213 -4.01 7.74 3.03
C PHE A 213 -3.26 6.77 2.13
N LEU A 214 -2.88 7.26 0.96
CA LEU A 214 -2.08 6.54 -0.04
C LEU A 214 -0.77 7.29 -0.29
N GLY A 215 0.31 6.53 -0.49
CA GLY A 215 1.62 7.06 -0.88
C GLY A 215 1.75 7.44 -2.36
N HIS A 216 0.69 7.26 -3.16
CA HIS A 216 0.72 7.60 -4.59
C HIS A 216 0.99 9.09 -4.81
N GLY A 217 1.83 9.41 -5.81
CA GLY A 217 2.33 10.76 -6.06
C GLY A 217 3.77 10.96 -5.64
N ALA A 218 4.28 10.18 -4.67
CA ALA A 218 5.68 10.30 -4.23
C ALA A 218 6.66 9.94 -5.35
N ASP A 219 6.48 8.77 -5.97
CA ASP A 219 7.36 8.30 -7.04
C ASP A 219 7.32 9.19 -8.29
N GLU A 220 6.14 9.66 -8.68
CA GLU A 220 5.94 10.51 -9.87
C GLU A 220 6.58 11.89 -9.72
N GLN A 221 6.69 12.42 -8.51
CA GLN A 221 7.30 13.72 -8.24
C GLN A 221 8.78 13.63 -7.89
N CYS A 222 9.16 12.59 -7.14
CA CYS A 222 10.50 12.47 -6.57
C CYS A 222 11.38 11.45 -7.32
N GLY A 223 10.88 10.85 -8.39
CA GLY A 223 11.68 9.99 -9.24
C GLY A 223 11.94 8.57 -8.70
N GLY A 224 11.04 8.01 -7.89
CA GLY A 224 11.26 6.72 -7.23
C GLY A 224 11.18 5.47 -8.14
N TYR A 225 10.62 5.57 -9.34
CA TYR A 225 10.61 4.44 -10.28
C TYR A 225 11.96 4.12 -10.92
N GLY A 226 12.29 2.84 -11.04
CA GLY A 226 13.51 2.37 -11.70
C GLY A 226 13.68 2.87 -13.15
N ARG A 227 12.57 3.16 -13.86
CA ARG A 227 12.62 3.74 -15.22
C ARG A 227 13.24 5.14 -15.25
N HIS A 228 13.14 5.92 -14.18
CA HIS A 228 13.75 7.25 -14.13
C HIS A 228 15.27 7.14 -14.16
N ARG A 229 15.84 6.15 -13.46
CA ARG A 229 17.27 5.84 -13.54
C ARG A 229 17.70 5.43 -14.95
N THR A 230 16.89 4.63 -15.64
CA THR A 230 17.14 4.29 -17.04
C THR A 230 17.15 5.53 -17.91
N ARG A 231 16.14 6.41 -17.78
CA ARG A 231 16.08 7.68 -18.52
C ARG A 231 17.23 8.61 -18.23
N PHE A 232 17.70 8.68 -16.99
CA PHE A 232 18.88 9.44 -16.61
C PHE A 232 20.13 8.98 -17.36
N ARG A 233 20.33 7.67 -17.46
CA ARG A 233 21.48 7.09 -18.18
C ARG A 233 21.41 7.36 -19.68
N GLU A 234 20.21 7.42 -20.26
CA GLU A 234 19.99 7.63 -21.69
C GLU A 234 20.08 9.11 -22.10
N ALA A 235 19.50 10.01 -21.31
CA ALA A 235 19.24 11.39 -21.71
C ALA A 235 19.58 12.43 -20.61
N GLY A 236 20.29 12.03 -19.56
CA GLY A 236 20.72 12.90 -18.48
C GLY A 236 19.57 13.50 -17.66
N ALA A 237 19.88 14.57 -16.92
CA ALA A 237 18.91 15.25 -16.06
C ALA A 237 17.70 15.80 -16.83
N ALA A 238 17.92 16.32 -18.04
CA ALA A 238 16.84 16.85 -18.88
C ALA A 238 15.84 15.75 -19.30
N GLY A 239 16.34 14.55 -19.62
CA GLY A 239 15.48 13.41 -19.96
C GLY A 239 14.62 12.95 -18.79
N VAL A 240 15.18 12.92 -17.57
CA VAL A 240 14.42 12.57 -16.36
C VAL A 240 13.38 13.64 -16.03
N ALA A 241 13.74 14.92 -16.10
CA ALA A 241 12.80 16.01 -15.87
C ALA A 241 11.56 15.90 -16.78
N ALA A 242 11.78 15.62 -18.07
CA ALA A 242 10.69 15.41 -19.01
C ALA A 242 9.84 14.16 -18.70
N GLU A 243 10.46 13.07 -18.24
CA GLU A 243 9.74 11.86 -17.82
C GLU A 243 8.87 12.12 -16.58
N LEU A 244 9.39 12.82 -15.56
CA LEU A 244 8.64 13.19 -14.35
C LEU A 244 7.47 14.12 -14.69
N GLU A 245 7.69 15.11 -15.57
CA GLU A 245 6.61 15.99 -16.02
C GLU A 245 5.48 15.19 -16.71
N LEU A 246 5.83 14.21 -17.54
CA LEU A 246 4.85 13.32 -18.18
C LEU A 246 4.08 12.47 -17.16
N ASP A 247 4.75 11.97 -16.13
CA ASP A 247 4.12 11.18 -15.08
C ASP A 247 3.11 12.02 -14.29
N VAL A 248 3.49 13.22 -13.84
CA VAL A 248 2.58 14.15 -13.17
C VAL A 248 1.38 14.50 -14.06
N ARG A 249 1.60 14.80 -15.35
CA ARG A 249 0.51 15.12 -16.30
C ARG A 249 -0.46 13.97 -16.55
N ARG A 250 -0.01 12.72 -16.36
CA ARG A 250 -0.81 11.50 -16.59
C ARG A 250 -1.34 10.89 -15.29
N LEU A 251 -0.93 11.41 -14.14
CA LEU A 251 -1.25 10.87 -12.83
C LEU A 251 -2.76 10.65 -12.64
N TRP A 252 -3.57 11.62 -13.07
CA TRP A 252 -5.03 11.57 -12.95
C TRP A 252 -5.67 10.34 -13.64
N ILE A 253 -5.16 9.97 -14.82
CA ILE A 253 -5.70 8.85 -15.61
C ILE A 253 -5.02 7.52 -15.29
N ARG A 254 -3.77 7.55 -14.83
CA ARG A 254 -2.98 6.33 -14.52
C ARG A 254 -3.23 5.81 -13.11
N ASN A 255 -3.41 6.71 -12.15
CA ASN A 255 -3.50 6.37 -10.73
C ASN A 255 -4.84 6.87 -10.17
N LEU A 256 -5.05 8.19 -10.09
CA LEU A 256 -6.09 8.78 -9.25
C LEU A 256 -7.50 8.27 -9.56
N GLY A 257 -7.90 8.27 -10.84
CA GLY A 257 -9.25 7.82 -11.21
C GLY A 257 -9.48 6.33 -10.93
N ARG A 258 -8.46 5.49 -11.07
CA ARG A 258 -8.52 4.06 -10.72
C ARG A 258 -8.60 3.89 -9.21
N ASP A 259 -7.70 4.57 -8.49
CA ASP A 259 -7.55 4.40 -7.06
C ASP A 259 -8.82 4.86 -6.32
N ASP A 260 -9.38 6.01 -6.70
CA ASP A 260 -10.63 6.53 -6.16
C ASP A 260 -11.76 5.51 -6.24
N ARG A 261 -12.01 4.92 -7.42
CA ARG A 261 -13.08 3.93 -7.61
C ARG A 261 -12.88 2.67 -6.78
N LEU A 262 -11.64 2.20 -6.66
CA LEU A 262 -11.31 1.00 -5.87
C LEU A 262 -11.48 1.23 -4.37
N ILE A 263 -11.08 2.42 -3.87
CA ILE A 263 -11.25 2.78 -2.46
C ILE A 263 -12.74 3.07 -2.14
N ALA A 264 -13.42 3.80 -3.02
CA ALA A 264 -14.83 4.20 -2.86
C ALA A 264 -15.79 3.01 -2.88
N ASP A 265 -15.45 1.91 -3.55
CA ASP A 265 -16.26 0.68 -3.55
C ASP A 265 -16.37 0.04 -2.14
N TRP A 266 -15.45 0.37 -1.23
CA TRP A 266 -15.52 0.04 0.20
C TRP A 266 -16.15 1.14 1.07
N GLY A 267 -16.70 2.19 0.46
CA GLY A 267 -17.29 3.33 1.17
C GLY A 267 -16.25 4.15 1.94
N ARG A 268 -15.03 4.27 1.40
CA ARG A 268 -13.94 5.04 1.96
C ARG A 268 -13.49 6.15 1.01
N GLU A 269 -12.88 7.19 1.56
CA GLU A 269 -12.33 8.35 0.85
C GLU A 269 -10.81 8.24 0.77
N ALA A 270 -10.28 8.21 -0.45
CA ALA A 270 -8.84 8.26 -0.69
C ALA A 270 -8.31 9.69 -0.51
N ARG A 271 -7.17 9.83 0.19
CA ARG A 271 -6.40 11.07 0.25
C ARG A 271 -4.94 10.80 -0.10
N HIS A 272 -4.36 11.76 -0.80
CA HIS A 272 -3.01 11.66 -1.37
C HIS A 272 -2.15 12.81 -0.84
N PRO A 273 -1.56 12.71 0.36
CA PRO A 273 -0.82 13.83 0.95
C PRO A 273 0.37 14.30 0.12
N PHE A 274 0.99 13.41 -0.67
CA PHE A 274 2.03 13.79 -1.63
C PHE A 274 1.50 14.67 -2.77
N LEU A 275 0.19 14.74 -2.99
CA LEU A 275 -0.45 15.57 -4.03
C LEU A 275 -1.13 16.81 -3.44
N ASP A 276 -0.80 17.17 -2.19
CA ASP A 276 -1.17 18.47 -1.65
C ASP A 276 -0.57 19.59 -2.51
N GLU A 277 -1.39 20.57 -2.89
CA GLU A 277 -1.00 21.61 -3.84
C GLU A 277 0.21 22.42 -3.38
N HIS A 278 0.32 22.71 -2.07
CA HIS A 278 1.45 23.47 -1.53
C HIS A 278 2.72 22.63 -1.52
N PHE A 279 2.60 21.34 -1.19
CA PHE A 279 3.73 20.41 -1.26
C PHE A 279 4.22 20.23 -2.70
N MET A 280 3.31 20.04 -3.66
CA MET A 280 3.64 19.95 -5.08
C MET A 280 4.34 21.22 -5.58
N ASP A 281 3.79 22.40 -5.27
CA ASP A 281 4.38 23.68 -5.65
C ASP A 281 5.78 23.86 -5.05
N THR A 282 5.97 23.46 -3.79
CA THR A 282 7.28 23.47 -3.13
C THR A 282 8.28 22.59 -3.86
N LEU A 283 7.92 21.34 -4.20
CA LEU A 283 8.80 20.44 -4.94
C LEU A 283 9.12 20.98 -6.34
N LEU A 284 8.13 21.50 -7.07
CA LEU A 284 8.34 22.04 -8.42
C LEU A 284 9.29 23.24 -8.47
N GLN A 285 9.42 23.97 -7.36
CA GLN A 285 10.36 25.09 -7.24
C GLN A 285 11.77 24.66 -6.82
N MET A 286 11.97 23.42 -6.35
CA MET A 286 13.27 22.92 -5.92
C MET A 286 14.15 22.52 -7.12
N PRO A 287 15.48 22.72 -7.04
CA PRO A 287 16.39 22.16 -8.03
C PRO A 287 16.28 20.63 -8.09
N LEU A 288 16.16 20.06 -9.29
CA LEU A 288 15.98 18.60 -9.48
C LEU A 288 17.02 17.76 -8.73
N LYS A 289 18.27 18.22 -8.66
CA LYS A 289 19.38 17.55 -7.96
C LYS A 289 19.16 17.39 -6.44
N ASP A 290 18.32 18.23 -5.84
CA ASP A 290 18.01 18.20 -4.41
C ASP A 290 16.82 17.27 -4.12
N ILE A 291 16.02 16.95 -5.15
CA ILE A 291 14.91 16.01 -5.10
C ILE A 291 15.37 14.59 -5.44
N LEU A 292 16.27 14.47 -6.42
CA LEU A 292 16.59 13.21 -7.07
C LEU A 292 18.09 13.08 -7.35
N ASP A 293 18.73 12.12 -6.68
CA ASP A 293 20.10 11.69 -6.96
C ASP A 293 20.10 10.30 -7.62
N LEU A 294 20.34 10.29 -8.94
CA LEU A 294 20.45 9.07 -9.75
C LEU A 294 21.90 8.70 -10.10
N THR A 295 22.88 9.32 -9.44
CA THR A 295 24.32 9.04 -9.65
C THR A 295 24.83 7.85 -8.82
N LEU A 296 24.10 7.49 -7.76
CA LEU A 296 24.40 6.38 -6.84
C LEU A 296 24.30 4.98 -7.49
#